data_AF-A0A914KZL4-F1
#
_entry.id   AF-A0A914KZL4-F1
#
_cell.length_a   1.000
_cell.length_b   1.000
_cell.length_c   1.000
_cell.angle_alpha   90.00
_cell.angle_beta   90.00
_cell.angle_gamma   90.00
#
_symmetry.space_group_name_H-M   'P 1'
#
loop_
_entity.id
_entity.type
_entity.pdbx_description
1 polymer ?
#
loop_
_entity_poly.entity_id
_entity_poly.type
_entity_poly.pdbx_seq_one_letter_code
_entity_poly.pdbx_strand_id
1 'polypeptide(L)'
;MVTSGQMSMDFQKKDILMNIFEAARQILSADTSLMSKSDLFFNDYSILPLFVQENYPNVRNSKINLDHLQAIRRASDTIAFGDIIAKQIRTGGDWSLLREQAMFSCALPASFMDGYMTAQISFPAWLGKNSNLQKRQRLLRQLALHMHLRIAGSIQSMVLDYLPVLRERLYRPLIERDSAGVP
;
A
#
# COMPACT_ATOMS: atom_id res chain seq x y z
N MET A 1 45.91 8.42 -43.53
CA MET A 1 45.37 9.41 -42.57
C MET A 1 43.85 9.36 -42.64
N VAL A 2 43.23 8.52 -41.81
CA VAL A 2 41.77 8.45 -41.68
C VAL A 2 41.48 8.82 -40.22
N THR A 3 40.99 10.04 -39.99
CA THR A 3 40.51 10.50 -38.69
C THR A 3 39.17 9.84 -38.42
N SER A 4 39.16 8.86 -37.52
CA SER A 4 37.97 8.26 -36.94
C SER A 4 37.23 9.30 -36.10
N GLY A 5 36.10 9.79 -36.63
CA GLY A 5 35.14 10.56 -35.85
C GLY A 5 34.57 9.68 -34.74
N GLN A 6 35.01 9.90 -33.51
CA GLN A 6 34.30 9.40 -32.33
C GLN A 6 32.96 10.15 -32.26
N MET A 7 31.87 9.48 -32.66
CA MET A 7 30.53 9.90 -32.27
C MET A 7 30.44 9.79 -30.74
N SER A 8 30.51 10.93 -30.06
CA SER A 8 30.04 11.06 -28.68
C SER A 8 28.55 10.74 -28.68
N MET A 9 28.18 9.53 -28.28
CA MET A 9 26.79 9.25 -27.90
C MET A 9 26.51 9.96 -26.58
N ASP A 10 26.15 11.23 -26.68
CA ASP A 10 25.42 11.94 -25.63
C ASP A 10 24.04 11.29 -25.53
N PHE A 11 23.96 10.19 -24.78
CA PHE A 11 22.69 9.73 -24.25
C PHE A 11 22.19 10.82 -23.31
N GLN A 12 21.28 11.67 -23.80
CA GLN A 12 20.52 12.56 -22.94
C GLN A 12 19.86 11.70 -21.85
N LYS A 13 20.31 11.87 -20.60
CA LYS A 13 19.79 11.22 -19.38
C LYS A 13 18.28 11.42 -19.12
N LYS A 14 17.52 11.98 -20.06
CA LYS A 14 16.15 12.45 -19.87
C LYS A 14 15.07 11.39 -20.10
N ASP A 15 15.37 10.24 -20.69
CA ASP A 15 14.34 9.23 -21.00
C ASP A 15 14.68 7.83 -20.46
N ILE A 16 15.29 7.75 -19.28
CA ILE A 16 15.13 6.55 -18.45
C ILE A 16 13.91 6.85 -17.59
N LEU A 17 12.79 6.15 -17.84
CA LEU A 17 11.65 6.14 -16.92
C LEU A 17 12.21 5.85 -15.53
N MET A 18 12.20 6.88 -14.68
CA MET A 18 12.84 6.80 -13.38
C MET A 18 12.22 5.61 -12.63
N ASN A 19 13.05 4.75 -12.05
CA ASN A 19 12.54 3.55 -11.41
C ASN A 19 11.59 3.95 -10.27
N ILE A 20 10.44 3.27 -10.14
CA ILE A 20 9.44 3.54 -9.09
C ILE A 20 10.07 3.52 -7.69
N PHE A 21 11.02 2.61 -7.45
CA PHE A 21 11.75 2.54 -6.18
C PHE A 21 12.64 3.77 -5.95
N GLU A 22 13.24 4.32 -7.02
CA GLU A 22 14.02 5.56 -6.96
C GLU A 22 13.11 6.77 -6.75
N ALA A 23 11.94 6.80 -7.40
CA ALA A 23 10.92 7.83 -7.20
C ALA A 23 10.42 7.84 -5.76
N ALA A 24 10.09 6.68 -5.21
CA ALA A 24 9.73 6.55 -3.79
C ALA A 24 10.87 7.05 -2.88
N ARG A 25 12.13 6.78 -3.24
CA ARG A 25 13.31 7.23 -2.46
C ARG A 25 13.47 8.73 -2.47
N GLN A 26 13.36 9.34 -3.65
CA GLN A 26 13.46 10.78 -3.78
C GLN A 26 12.29 11.49 -3.10
N ILE A 27 11.06 10.96 -3.23
CA ILE A 27 9.89 11.49 -2.53
C ILE A 27 10.12 11.53 -1.01
N LEU A 28 10.68 10.46 -0.43
CA LEU A 28 10.89 10.35 1.01
C LEU A 28 12.20 10.98 1.50
N SER A 29 13.03 11.53 0.60
CA SER A 29 14.26 12.23 0.97
C SER A 29 13.97 13.65 1.46
N ALA A 30 14.72 14.11 2.45
CA ALA A 30 14.67 15.50 2.94
C ALA A 30 15.16 16.50 1.89
N ASP A 31 16.14 16.11 1.06
CA ASP A 31 16.79 17.02 0.09
C ASP A 31 15.91 17.41 -1.10
N THR A 32 14.77 16.74 -1.28
CA THR A 32 13.89 16.97 -2.43
C THR A 32 12.85 18.04 -2.10
N SER A 33 12.69 19.03 -2.98
CA SER A 33 11.72 20.10 -2.79
C SER A 33 10.28 19.57 -2.79
N LEU A 34 9.37 20.24 -2.08
CA LEU A 34 7.95 19.84 -2.02
C LEU A 34 7.32 19.72 -3.42
N MET A 35 7.62 20.67 -4.31
CA MET A 35 7.12 20.65 -5.68
C MET A 35 7.67 19.46 -6.47
N SER A 36 8.98 19.21 -6.37
CA SER A 36 9.61 18.05 -7.02
C SER A 36 9.04 16.72 -6.50
N LYS A 37 8.72 16.62 -5.20
CA LYS A 37 8.04 15.44 -4.64
C LYS A 37 6.66 15.24 -5.26
N SER A 38 5.91 16.33 -5.50
CA SER A 38 4.62 16.28 -6.18
C SER A 38 4.76 15.90 -7.66
N ASP A 39 5.82 16.33 -8.34
CA ASP A 39 6.04 15.97 -9.75
C ASP A 39 6.42 14.48 -9.90
N LEU A 40 7.23 13.96 -8.98
CA LEU A 40 7.63 12.55 -8.94
C LEU A 40 6.44 11.59 -8.79
N PHE A 41 5.37 12.01 -8.13
CA PHE A 41 4.13 11.24 -8.04
C PHE A 41 3.53 10.90 -9.42
N PHE A 42 3.70 11.77 -10.42
CA PHE A 42 3.15 11.54 -11.76
C PHE A 42 3.91 10.48 -12.57
N ASN A 43 5.07 10.00 -12.09
CA ASN A 43 5.76 8.86 -12.70
C ASN A 43 4.91 7.58 -12.60
N ASP A 44 4.29 7.35 -11.44
CA ASP A 44 3.27 6.31 -11.26
C ASP A 44 2.31 6.69 -10.12
N TYR A 45 1.24 7.41 -10.49
CA TYR A 45 0.22 7.86 -9.55
C TYR A 45 -0.62 6.71 -8.96
N SER A 46 -0.53 5.50 -9.54
CA SER A 46 -1.29 4.34 -9.09
C SER A 46 -0.63 3.65 -7.91
N ILE A 47 0.71 3.59 -7.88
CA ILE A 47 1.46 2.80 -6.91
C ILE A 47 2.31 3.64 -5.93
N LEU A 48 2.78 4.84 -6.32
CA LEU A 48 3.64 5.65 -5.45
C LEU A 48 3.01 6.04 -4.10
N PRO A 49 1.69 6.35 -4.00
CA PRO A 49 1.04 6.53 -2.71
C PRO A 49 1.20 5.34 -1.76
N LEU A 50 1.17 4.11 -2.30
CA LEU A 50 1.34 2.90 -1.51
C LEU A 50 2.79 2.74 -1.04
N PHE A 51 3.77 3.13 -1.87
CA PHE A 51 5.18 3.16 -1.47
C PHE A 51 5.43 4.15 -0.34
N VAL A 52 4.85 5.35 -0.43
CA VAL A 52 4.93 6.34 0.64
C VAL A 52 4.28 5.80 1.91
N GLN A 53 3.06 5.25 1.82
CA GLN A 53 2.34 4.71 2.96
C GLN A 53 3.08 3.55 3.67
N GLU A 54 3.71 2.65 2.94
CA GLU A 54 4.44 1.52 3.54
C GLU A 54 5.73 1.99 4.23
N ASN A 55 6.39 3.01 3.69
CA ASN A 55 7.76 3.35 4.08
C ASN A 55 7.92 4.66 4.88
N TYR A 56 6.92 5.54 4.93
CA TYR A 56 7.02 6.79 5.71
C TYR A 56 7.35 6.57 7.19
N PRO A 57 6.90 5.50 7.90
CA PRO A 57 7.26 5.30 9.31
C PRO A 57 8.74 4.94 9.49
N ASN A 58 9.41 4.46 8.44
CA ASN A 58 10.83 4.09 8.46
C ASN A 58 11.76 5.29 8.18
N VAL A 59 11.19 6.49 7.98
CA VAL A 59 11.97 7.73 7.83
C VAL A 59 12.23 8.31 9.20
N ARG A 60 13.49 8.37 9.64
CA ARG A 60 13.84 8.99 10.92
C ARG A 60 14.06 10.48 10.74
N ASN A 61 13.23 11.25 11.44
CA ASN A 61 13.40 12.70 11.57
C ASN A 61 14.69 12.97 12.36
N SER A 62 15.45 13.98 11.94
CA SER A 62 16.66 14.44 12.63
C SER A 62 16.35 15.15 13.96
N LYS A 63 15.09 15.53 14.19
CA LYS A 63 14.59 16.18 15.42
C LYS A 63 14.22 15.17 16.51
N ILE A 64 14.16 15.64 17.76
CA ILE A 64 13.99 14.87 19.00
C ILE A 64 12.77 13.92 18.93
N ASN A 65 12.87 12.72 19.51
CA ASN A 65 11.91 11.61 19.40
C ASN A 65 10.41 11.94 19.63
N LEU A 66 10.07 12.94 20.46
CA LEU A 66 8.67 13.35 20.67
C LEU A 66 8.05 14.00 19.42
N ASP A 67 8.86 14.71 18.63
CA ASP A 67 8.43 15.34 17.39
C ASP A 67 8.19 14.29 16.29
N HIS A 68 8.88 13.15 16.35
CA HIS A 68 8.74 12.09 15.36
C HIS A 68 7.36 11.41 15.41
N LEU A 69 6.82 11.14 16.61
CA LEU A 69 5.46 10.59 16.72
C LEU A 69 4.41 11.58 16.22
N GLN A 70 4.59 12.87 16.49
CA GLN A 70 3.71 13.92 15.96
C GLN A 70 3.81 14.04 14.43
N ALA A 71 5.02 13.89 13.87
CA ALA A 71 5.24 13.84 12.43
C ALA A 71 4.52 12.65 11.79
N ILE A 72 4.64 11.45 12.38
CA ILE A 72 3.93 10.24 11.93
C ILE A 72 2.43 10.48 11.92
N ARG A 73 1.88 11.05 13.01
CA ARG A 73 0.44 11.38 13.10
C ARG A 73 0.02 12.32 11.96
N ARG A 74 0.75 13.42 11.74
CA ARG A 74 0.41 14.39 10.69
C ARG A 74 0.49 13.74 9.30
N ALA A 75 1.53 12.94 9.07
CA ALA A 75 1.69 12.17 7.84
C ALA A 75 0.53 11.19 7.62
N SER A 76 0.13 10.44 8.66
CA SER A 76 -1.00 9.51 8.57
C SER A 76 -2.34 10.21 8.28
N ASP A 77 -2.57 11.36 8.90
CA ASP A 77 -3.79 12.17 8.66
C ASP A 77 -3.83 12.62 7.19
N THR A 78 -2.71 13.09 6.63
CA THR A 78 -2.64 13.48 5.21
C THR A 78 -2.79 12.32 4.24
N ILE A 79 -2.22 11.15 4.54
CA ILE A 79 -2.40 9.96 3.71
C ILE A 79 -3.88 9.55 3.69
N ALA A 80 -4.59 9.66 4.83
CA ALA A 80 -6.01 9.38 4.90
C ALA A 80 -6.84 10.36 4.03
N PHE A 81 -6.53 11.65 4.04
CA PHE A 81 -7.14 12.61 3.11
C PHE A 81 -6.82 12.28 1.64
N GLY A 82 -5.58 11.88 1.36
CA GLY A 82 -5.16 11.40 0.05
C GLY A 82 -5.99 10.21 -0.44
N ASP A 83 -6.33 9.26 0.44
CA ASP A 83 -7.17 8.11 0.10
C ASP A 83 -8.63 8.50 -0.20
N ILE A 84 -9.18 9.50 0.51
CA ILE A 84 -10.50 10.06 0.21
C ILE A 84 -10.52 10.69 -1.19
N ILE A 85 -9.49 11.48 -1.52
CA ILE A 85 -9.34 12.09 -2.85
C ILE A 85 -9.16 11.01 -3.92
N ALA A 86 -8.31 10.01 -3.66
CA ALA A 86 -8.09 8.89 -4.57
C ALA A 86 -9.39 8.12 -4.85
N LYS A 87 -10.23 7.93 -3.83
CA LYS A 87 -11.56 7.35 -3.99
C LYS A 87 -12.44 8.21 -4.90
N GLN A 88 -12.52 9.53 -4.66
CA GLN A 88 -13.30 10.45 -5.47
C GLN A 88 -12.85 10.44 -6.94
N ILE A 89 -11.54 10.44 -7.22
CA ILE A 89 -11.00 10.35 -8.58
C ILE A 89 -11.46 9.06 -9.26
N ARG A 90 -11.33 7.92 -8.57
CA ARG A 90 -11.65 6.60 -9.14
C ARG A 90 -13.15 6.36 -9.29
N THR A 91 -13.99 6.91 -8.41
CA THR A 91 -15.45 6.74 -8.47
C THR A 91 -16.15 7.79 -9.33
N GLY A 92 -15.69 9.04 -9.27
CA GLY A 92 -16.29 10.19 -9.96
C GLY A 92 -15.64 10.53 -11.29
N GLY A 93 -14.41 10.08 -11.55
CA GLY A 93 -13.68 10.44 -12.77
C GLY A 93 -13.10 11.87 -12.75
N ASP A 94 -12.99 12.48 -11.57
CA ASP A 94 -12.52 13.86 -11.39
C ASP A 94 -10.99 13.95 -11.43
N TRP A 95 -10.38 13.74 -12.60
CA TRP A 95 -8.92 13.75 -12.79
C TRP A 95 -8.25 15.10 -12.51
N SER A 96 -9.02 16.18 -12.39
CA SER A 96 -8.51 17.50 -11.96
C SER A 96 -7.95 17.46 -10.53
N LEU A 97 -8.43 16.55 -9.68
CA LEU A 97 -7.97 16.38 -8.30
C LEU A 97 -6.63 15.65 -8.18
N LEU A 98 -6.05 15.17 -9.29
CA LEU A 98 -4.83 14.35 -9.26
C LEU A 98 -3.63 15.10 -8.67
N ARG A 99 -3.54 16.43 -8.87
CA ARG A 99 -2.50 17.27 -8.24
C ARG A 99 -2.71 17.38 -6.73
N GLU A 100 -3.95 17.50 -6.28
CA GLU A 100 -4.27 17.50 -4.85
C GLU A 100 -3.90 16.15 -4.23
N GLN A 101 -4.24 15.05 -4.90
CA GLN A 101 -3.84 13.71 -4.46
C GLN A 101 -2.31 13.59 -4.32
N ALA A 102 -1.53 14.13 -5.27
CA ALA A 102 -0.07 14.13 -5.22
C ALA A 102 0.46 14.80 -3.95
N MET A 103 -0.13 15.94 -3.58
CA MET A 103 0.24 16.69 -2.38
C MET A 103 -0.09 15.91 -1.11
N PHE A 104 -1.34 15.45 -0.95
CA PHE A 104 -1.79 14.76 0.26
C PHE A 104 -1.20 13.36 0.44
N SER A 105 -0.97 12.64 -0.66
CA SER A 105 -0.55 11.23 -0.61
C SER A 105 0.97 11.05 -0.62
N CYS A 106 1.73 12.01 -1.14
CA CYS A 106 3.18 11.89 -1.30
C CYS A 106 3.96 13.06 -0.72
N ALA A 107 3.70 14.29 -1.18
CA ALA A 107 4.56 15.43 -0.87
C ALA A 107 4.46 15.87 0.60
N LEU A 108 3.25 16.06 1.13
CA LEU A 108 3.00 16.47 2.52
C LEU A 108 3.44 15.41 3.54
N PRO A 109 3.06 14.11 3.40
CA PRO A 109 3.54 13.08 4.32
C PRO A 109 5.06 13.04 4.41
N ALA A 110 5.75 13.11 3.26
CA ALA A 110 7.20 13.13 3.22
C ALA A 110 7.81 14.40 3.83
N SER A 111 7.16 15.55 3.65
CA SER A 111 7.60 16.82 4.23
C SER A 111 7.41 16.88 5.76
N PHE A 112 6.43 16.17 6.32
CA PHE A 112 6.29 16.10 7.78
C PHE A 112 7.32 15.18 8.41
N MET A 113 7.69 14.08 7.72
CA MET A 113 8.71 13.16 8.22
C MET A 113 10.12 13.76 8.17
N ASP A 114 10.42 14.61 7.18
CA ASP A 114 11.64 15.44 7.03
C ASP A 114 12.91 14.79 7.61
N GLY A 115 13.31 13.68 7.01
CA GLY A 115 14.33 12.83 7.59
C GLY A 115 15.02 11.93 6.58
N TYR A 116 15.89 11.06 7.11
CA TYR A 116 16.62 10.09 6.33
C TYR A 116 15.98 8.71 6.46
N MET A 117 15.94 7.97 5.35
CA MET A 117 15.53 6.57 5.35
C MET A 117 16.55 5.73 6.11
N THR A 118 16.10 5.03 7.16
CA THR A 118 16.97 4.10 7.89
C THR A 118 17.04 2.72 7.24
N ALA A 119 16.04 2.36 6.43
CA ALA A 119 15.91 1.05 5.81
C ALA A 119 15.83 1.18 4.28
N GLN A 120 16.07 0.07 3.59
CA GLN A 120 15.75 -0.04 2.17
C GLN A 120 14.23 0.08 1.97
N ILE A 121 13.82 0.74 0.88
CA ILE A 121 12.41 0.87 0.50
C ILE A 121 11.83 -0.51 0.24
N SER A 122 10.83 -0.88 1.04
CA SER A 122 10.05 -2.08 0.86
C SER A 122 8.93 -1.85 -0.15
N PHE A 123 8.65 -2.87 -0.95
CA PHE A 123 7.48 -2.90 -1.82
C PHE A 123 6.19 -2.90 -0.99
N PRO A 124 5.11 -2.22 -1.42
CA PRO A 124 3.87 -2.14 -0.64
C PRO A 124 3.21 -3.51 -0.40
N ALA A 125 3.03 -3.88 0.87
CA ALA A 125 2.41 -5.14 1.23
C ALA A 125 0.88 -5.13 0.98
N TRP A 126 0.29 -3.94 0.83
CA TRP A 126 -1.14 -3.74 0.62
C TRP A 126 -1.68 -4.54 -0.58
N LEU A 127 -0.95 -4.59 -1.70
CA LEU A 127 -1.37 -5.31 -2.91
C LEU A 127 -1.57 -6.81 -2.64
N GLY A 128 -0.62 -7.44 -1.94
CA GLY A 128 -0.72 -8.85 -1.55
C GLY A 128 -1.84 -9.09 -0.54
N LYS A 129 -2.00 -8.20 0.45
CA LYS A 129 -3.08 -8.26 1.45
C LYS A 129 -4.46 -8.13 0.80
N ASN A 130 -4.62 -7.22 -0.16
CA ASN A 130 -5.87 -7.02 -0.89
C ASN A 130 -6.25 -8.26 -1.72
N SER A 131 -5.30 -8.84 -2.45
CA SER A 131 -5.52 -10.09 -3.21
C SER A 131 -5.91 -11.26 -2.29
N ASN A 132 -5.23 -11.40 -1.15
CA ASN A 132 -5.57 -12.42 -0.15
C ASN A 132 -6.97 -12.22 0.44
N LEU A 133 -7.33 -10.96 0.74
CA LEU A 133 -8.67 -10.61 1.22
C LEU A 133 -9.74 -11.00 0.20
N GLN A 134 -9.57 -10.65 -1.07
CA GLN A 134 -10.52 -10.99 -2.14
C GLN A 134 -10.68 -12.50 -2.32
N LYS A 135 -9.57 -13.26 -2.29
CA LYS A 135 -9.60 -14.73 -2.34
C LYS A 135 -10.41 -15.30 -1.16
N ARG A 136 -10.16 -14.81 0.06
CA ARG A 136 -10.89 -15.25 1.27
C ARG A 136 -12.37 -14.88 1.19
N GLN A 137 -12.72 -13.68 0.73
CA GLN A 137 -14.11 -13.27 0.54
C GLN A 137 -14.85 -14.18 -0.47
N ARG A 138 -14.19 -14.58 -1.57
CA ARG A 138 -14.77 -15.54 -2.53
C ARG A 138 -15.05 -16.90 -1.89
N LEU A 139 -14.09 -17.44 -1.12
CA LEU A 139 -14.28 -18.72 -0.41
C LEU A 139 -15.41 -18.63 0.62
N LEU A 140 -15.49 -17.53 1.37
CA LEU A 140 -16.56 -17.29 2.32
C LEU A 140 -17.93 -17.21 1.64
N ARG A 141 -18.03 -16.56 0.47
CA ARG A 141 -19.28 -16.53 -0.30
C ARG A 141 -19.73 -17.92 -0.73
N GLN A 142 -18.81 -18.77 -1.20
CA GLN A 142 -19.13 -20.15 -1.57
C GLN A 142 -19.63 -20.95 -0.36
N LEU A 143 -18.92 -20.84 0.77
CA LEU A 143 -19.32 -21.50 2.01
C LEU A 143 -20.71 -21.03 2.47
N ALA A 144 -20.98 -19.72 2.43
CA ALA A 144 -22.27 -19.15 2.79
C ALA A 144 -23.41 -19.69 1.91
N LEU A 145 -23.19 -19.80 0.59
CA LEU A 145 -24.18 -20.37 -0.34
C LEU A 145 -24.52 -21.83 0.00
N HIS A 146 -23.52 -22.64 0.36
CA HIS A 146 -23.73 -24.04 0.74
C HIS A 146 -24.43 -24.21 2.09
N MET A 147 -24.27 -23.26 3.00
CA MET A 147 -24.85 -23.34 4.35
C MET A 147 -26.18 -22.58 4.50
N HIS A 148 -26.63 -21.86 3.46
CA HIS A 148 -27.77 -20.93 3.54
C HIS A 148 -29.09 -21.60 3.99
N LEU A 149 -29.26 -22.91 3.76
CA LEU A 149 -30.46 -23.64 4.18
C LEU A 149 -30.52 -23.91 5.69
N ARG A 150 -29.37 -23.85 6.38
CA ARG A 150 -29.23 -24.23 7.80
C ARG A 150 -28.76 -23.08 8.68
N ILE A 151 -28.18 -22.04 8.08
CA ILE A 151 -27.61 -20.90 8.76
C ILE A 151 -28.36 -19.64 8.33
N ALA A 152 -28.85 -18.90 9.31
CA ALA A 152 -29.35 -17.54 9.13
C ALA A 152 -28.29 -16.56 9.64
N GLY A 153 -27.81 -15.67 8.77
CA GLY A 153 -26.85 -14.64 9.18
C GLY A 153 -26.10 -14.00 8.02
N SER A 154 -25.42 -12.90 8.32
CA SER A 154 -24.51 -12.24 7.38
C SER A 154 -23.20 -13.02 7.24
N ILE A 155 -22.44 -12.75 6.18
CA ILE A 155 -21.08 -13.30 6.01
C ILE A 155 -20.19 -12.98 7.21
N GLN A 156 -20.36 -11.82 7.85
CA GLN A 156 -19.61 -11.44 9.05
C GLN A 156 -19.97 -12.33 10.24
N SER A 157 -21.26 -12.56 10.48
CA SER A 157 -21.74 -13.47 11.56
C SER A 157 -21.23 -14.90 11.31
N MET A 158 -21.22 -15.34 10.05
CA MET A 158 -20.67 -16.64 9.68
C MET A 158 -19.18 -16.78 10.04
N VAL A 159 -18.39 -15.72 9.85
CA VAL A 159 -16.95 -15.72 10.17
C VAL A 159 -16.69 -15.70 11.67
N LEU A 160 -17.47 -14.91 12.41
CA LEU A 160 -17.23 -14.69 13.84
C LEU A 160 -17.84 -15.80 14.71
N ASP A 161 -19.02 -16.29 14.37
CA ASP A 161 -19.81 -17.14 15.25
C ASP A 161 -19.85 -18.59 14.78
N TYR A 162 -20.10 -18.82 13.48
CA TYR A 162 -20.33 -20.17 12.96
C TYR A 162 -19.03 -20.90 12.63
N LEU A 163 -18.10 -20.25 11.93
CA LEU A 163 -16.87 -20.88 11.46
C LEU A 163 -15.95 -21.39 12.59
N PRO A 164 -15.75 -20.67 13.71
CA PRO A 164 -14.96 -21.19 14.82
C PRO A 164 -15.58 -22.46 15.43
N VAL A 165 -16.90 -22.47 15.62
CA VAL A 165 -17.64 -23.63 16.16
C VAL A 165 -17.62 -24.80 15.19
N LEU A 166 -17.86 -24.57 13.89
CA LEU A 166 -17.78 -25.59 12.86
C LEU A 166 -16.38 -26.19 12.78
N ARG A 167 -15.34 -25.34 12.82
CA ARG A 167 -13.95 -25.77 12.87
C ARG A 167 -13.75 -26.71 14.06
N GLU A 168 -14.09 -26.28 15.27
CA GLU A 168 -13.90 -27.12 16.46
C GLU A 168 -14.66 -28.45 16.37
N ARG A 169 -15.93 -28.42 15.96
CA ARG A 169 -16.77 -29.62 15.84
C ARG A 169 -16.30 -30.60 14.77
N LEU A 170 -15.67 -30.12 13.69
CA LEU A 170 -15.09 -30.98 12.64
C LEU A 170 -13.72 -31.55 13.05
N TYR A 171 -12.86 -30.74 13.69
CA TYR A 171 -11.51 -31.18 14.07
C TYR A 171 -11.49 -32.03 15.34
N ARG A 172 -12.37 -31.77 16.32
CA ARG A 172 -12.33 -32.45 17.62
C ARG A 172 -12.50 -33.98 17.52
N PRO A 173 -13.46 -34.54 16.75
CA PRO A 173 -13.57 -35.99 16.57
C PRO A 173 -12.33 -36.62 15.92
N LEU A 174 -11.71 -35.92 14.95
CA LEU A 174 -10.48 -36.38 14.29
C LEU A 174 -9.29 -36.40 15.25
N ILE A 175 -9.22 -35.47 16.20
CA ILE A 175 -8.15 -35.43 17.21
C ILE A 175 -8.36 -36.52 18.28
N GLU A 176 -9.60 -36.68 18.77
CA GLU A 176 -9.89 -37.58 19.89
C GLU A 176 -9.97 -39.06 19.47
N ARG A 177 -10.42 -39.34 18.24
CA ARG A 177 -10.77 -40.70 17.78
C ARG A 177 -10.02 -41.13 16.52
N ASP A 178 -9.17 -40.27 15.96
CA ASP A 178 -8.40 -40.52 14.75
C ASP A 178 -9.28 -41.09 13.60
N SER A 179 -9.02 -42.31 13.13
CA SER A 179 -9.78 -42.97 12.07
C SER A 179 -11.24 -43.24 12.44
N ALA A 180 -11.56 -43.42 13.72
CA ALA A 180 -12.94 -43.59 14.21
C ALA A 180 -13.69 -42.25 14.36
N GLY A 181 -13.04 -41.12 14.08
CA GLY A 181 -13.63 -39.78 14.04
C GLY A 181 -14.26 -39.43 12.69
N VAL A 182 -13.99 -40.22 11.65
CA VAL A 182 -14.65 -40.10 10.34
C VAL A 182 -15.99 -40.85 10.42
N PRO A 183 -17.13 -40.18 10.13
CA PRO A 183 -18.45 -40.81 10.15
C PRO A 183 -18.63 -41.88 9.08
#